data_AF-A0A381RSB1-F1
#
_entry.id   AF-A0A381RSB1-F1
#
_cell.length_a   1.000
_cell.length_b   1.000
_cell.length_c   1.000
_cell.angle_alpha   90.00
_cell.angle_beta   90.00
_cell.angle_gamma   90.00
#
_symmetry.space_group_name_H-M   'P 1'
#
loop_
_entity.id
_entity.type
_entity.pdbx_description
1 polymer ?
#
loop_
_entity_poly.entity_id
_entity_poly.type
_entity_poly.pdbx_seq_one_letter_code
_entity_poly.pdbx_strand_id
1 'polypeptide(L)'
;VSDISEFTTNRLSVYLRCLDQLEASGVRAVSSKSLAEDFGLNAAQIRKDLAHFGELGVRGVGYYVKDLRRQLQHILGLDCGLTVAIMGAGNLGLALADYPGFKQEGFRVAALFDNLLEKVGTRSRNGIPIYDIRELKRVTKRENIAIAIIAVPIRSAQTVVDKVVLSGIKAILNFSPGSLRVPEDVKMKNVDLTVSLESLSFYLARADRGEEE
;
A
#
# COMPACT_ATOMS: atom_id res chain seq x y z
N VAL A 1 0.05 8.48 -20.33
CA VAL A 1 -0.41 9.12 -19.07
C VAL A 1 0.83 9.66 -18.42
N SER A 2 0.88 10.98 -18.21
CA SER A 2 2.02 11.71 -17.65
C SER A 2 2.65 10.97 -16.46
N ASP A 3 3.98 10.99 -16.32
CA ASP A 3 4.69 10.45 -15.17
C ASP A 3 4.21 11.13 -13.87
N ILE A 4 3.15 10.60 -13.28
CA ILE A 4 2.64 11.05 -12.00
C ILE A 4 3.63 10.58 -10.95
N SER A 5 4.23 11.54 -10.26
CA SER A 5 5.19 11.25 -9.21
C SER A 5 4.60 10.33 -8.13
N GLU A 6 5.42 9.42 -7.61
CA GLU A 6 5.06 8.58 -6.47
C GLU A 6 4.61 9.44 -5.26
N PHE A 7 5.16 10.65 -5.10
CA PHE A 7 4.73 11.60 -4.09
C PHE A 7 3.27 12.04 -4.28
N THR A 8 2.84 12.28 -5.52
CA THR A 8 1.45 12.64 -5.82
C THR A 8 0.53 11.45 -5.54
N THR A 9 0.90 10.24 -5.97
CA THR A 9 0.13 9.02 -5.69
C THR A 9 -0.05 8.79 -4.19
N ASN A 10 1.01 8.95 -3.38
CA ASN A 10 0.92 8.84 -1.92
C ASN A 10 -0.05 9.88 -1.32
N ARG A 11 -0.03 11.13 -1.82
CA ARG A 11 -0.96 12.17 -1.36
C ARG A 11 -2.41 11.87 -1.75
N LEU A 12 -2.66 11.29 -2.93
CA LEU A 12 -4.00 10.84 -3.30
C LEU A 12 -4.54 9.79 -2.33
N SER A 13 -3.72 8.83 -1.90
CA SER A 13 -4.12 7.87 -0.85
C SER A 13 -4.47 8.57 0.47
N VAL A 14 -3.73 9.62 0.84
CA VAL A 14 -4.08 10.43 2.04
C VAL A 14 -5.41 11.14 1.84
N TYR A 15 -5.65 11.76 0.67
CA TYR A 15 -6.92 12.43 0.38
C TYR A 15 -8.10 11.46 0.41
N LEU A 16 -7.92 10.25 -0.13
CA LEU A 16 -8.94 9.20 -0.11
C LEU A 16 -9.37 8.87 1.33
N ARG A 17 -8.41 8.62 2.23
CA ARG A 17 -8.70 8.40 3.66
C ARG A 17 -9.42 9.55 4.33
N CYS A 18 -9.07 10.80 3.99
CA CYS A 18 -9.76 11.98 4.53
C CYS A 18 -11.22 12.00 4.06
N LEU A 19 -11.47 11.67 2.79
CA LEU A 19 -12.81 11.59 2.22
C LEU A 19 -13.63 10.42 2.81
N ASP A 20 -13.00 9.29 3.13
CA ASP A 20 -13.67 8.19 3.85
C ASP A 20 -14.20 8.66 5.22
N GLN A 21 -13.41 9.45 5.97
CA GLN A 21 -13.83 10.01 7.25
C GLN A 21 -14.97 11.03 7.10
N LEU A 22 -14.88 11.90 6.07
CA LEU A 22 -15.93 12.87 5.77
C LEU A 22 -17.23 12.20 5.34
N GLU A 23 -17.15 11.14 4.51
CA GLU A 23 -18.33 10.38 4.10
C GLU A 23 -18.97 9.66 5.28
N ALA A 24 -18.17 9.01 6.14
CA ALA A 24 -18.65 8.38 7.38
C ALA A 24 -19.34 9.40 8.32
N SER A 25 -18.90 10.66 8.29
CA SER A 25 -19.50 11.76 9.06
C SER A 25 -20.70 12.43 8.36
N GLY A 26 -21.12 11.93 7.18
CA GLY A 26 -22.27 12.47 6.45
C GLY A 26 -22.01 13.79 5.72
N VAL A 27 -20.76 14.23 5.58
CA VAL A 27 -20.40 15.46 4.87
C VAL A 27 -20.64 15.27 3.38
N ARG A 28 -21.43 16.17 2.78
CA ARG A 28 -21.81 16.09 1.36
C ARG A 28 -20.77 16.71 0.43
N ALA A 29 -20.21 17.85 0.82
CA ALA A 29 -19.23 18.59 0.03
C ALA A 29 -18.16 19.20 0.93
N VAL A 30 -16.94 19.34 0.40
CA VAL A 30 -15.79 19.90 1.10
C VAL A 30 -14.99 20.81 0.18
N SER A 31 -14.50 21.93 0.69
CA SER A 31 -13.57 22.79 -0.07
C SER A 31 -12.12 22.32 0.12
N SER A 32 -11.22 22.65 -0.81
CA SER A 32 -9.78 22.38 -0.61
C SER A 32 -9.21 23.06 0.64
N LYS A 33 -9.82 24.17 1.07
CA LYS A 33 -9.39 24.92 2.27
C LYS A 33 -9.81 24.18 3.54
N SER A 34 -11.08 23.77 3.62
CA SER A 34 -11.59 22.98 4.75
C SER A 34 -10.87 21.63 4.85
N LEU A 35 -10.68 20.93 3.72
CA LEU A 35 -9.93 19.67 3.69
C LEU A 35 -8.47 19.86 4.16
N ALA A 36 -7.87 21.01 3.89
CA ALA A 36 -6.53 21.35 4.36
C ALA A 36 -6.48 21.63 5.86
N GLU A 37 -7.45 22.39 6.37
CA GLU A 37 -7.55 22.75 7.79
C GLU A 37 -7.85 21.52 8.66
N ASP A 38 -8.81 20.68 8.26
CA ASP A 38 -9.26 19.53 9.05
C ASP A 38 -8.21 18.42 9.15
N PHE A 39 -7.32 18.30 8.16
CA PHE A 39 -6.37 17.19 8.03
C PHE A 39 -4.90 17.62 7.98
N GLY A 40 -4.60 18.90 8.23
CA GLY A 40 -3.23 19.42 8.22
C GLY A 40 -2.55 19.33 6.86
N LEU A 41 -3.31 19.53 5.77
CA LEU A 41 -2.81 19.47 4.39
C LEU A 41 -2.61 20.87 3.83
N ASN A 42 -2.08 20.97 2.60
CA ASN A 42 -1.94 22.24 1.89
C ASN A 42 -3.02 22.36 0.79
N ALA A 43 -3.88 23.38 0.90
CA ALA A 43 -5.00 23.59 -0.02
C ALA A 43 -4.55 23.83 -1.48
N ALA A 44 -3.43 24.53 -1.69
CA ALA A 44 -2.88 24.75 -3.03
C ALA A 44 -2.34 23.45 -3.62
N GLN A 45 -1.69 22.62 -2.81
CA GLN A 45 -1.22 21.31 -3.23
C GLN A 45 -2.37 20.38 -3.59
N ILE A 46 -3.46 20.34 -2.80
CA ILE A 46 -4.67 19.56 -3.11
C ILE A 46 -5.21 19.95 -4.49
N ARG A 47 -5.42 21.25 -4.73
CA ARG A 47 -5.93 21.73 -6.03
C ARG A 47 -4.99 21.35 -7.18
N LYS A 48 -3.68 21.52 -6.99
CA LYS A 48 -2.67 21.17 -7.99
C LYS A 48 -2.72 19.68 -8.30
N ASP A 49 -2.76 18.81 -7.29
CA ASP A 49 -2.77 17.36 -7.48
C ASP A 49 -4.04 16.90 -8.19
N LEU A 50 -5.22 17.34 -7.72
CA LEU A 50 -6.50 16.96 -8.29
C LEU A 50 -6.67 17.46 -9.73
N ALA A 51 -6.15 18.64 -10.06
CA ALA A 51 -6.21 19.20 -11.41
C ALA A 51 -5.46 18.35 -12.47
N HIS A 52 -4.49 17.52 -12.08
CA HIS A 52 -3.83 16.60 -13.01
C HIS A 52 -4.77 15.54 -13.58
N PHE A 53 -5.90 15.29 -12.92
CA PHE A 53 -6.85 14.23 -13.26
C PHE A 53 -8.18 14.78 -13.80
N GLY A 54 -8.23 16.07 -14.11
CA GLY A 54 -9.39 16.76 -14.68
C GLY A 54 -10.12 17.68 -13.69
N GLU A 55 -11.31 18.09 -14.08
CA GLU A 55 -12.17 18.96 -13.28
C GLU A 55 -12.98 18.14 -12.27
N LEU A 56 -12.37 17.82 -11.13
CA LEU A 56 -13.01 17.02 -10.07
C LEU A 56 -13.89 17.86 -9.11
N GLY A 57 -13.91 19.18 -9.27
CA GLY A 57 -14.60 20.10 -8.36
C GLY A 57 -15.56 21.07 -9.07
N VAL A 58 -16.48 21.63 -8.29
CA VAL A 58 -17.49 22.60 -8.75
C VAL A 58 -17.18 23.96 -8.15
N ARG A 59 -17.09 24.99 -9.00
CA ARG A 59 -16.83 26.37 -8.58
C ARG A 59 -17.90 26.83 -7.58
N GLY A 60 -17.46 27.38 -6.45
CA GLY A 60 -18.34 27.86 -5.37
C GLY A 60 -18.81 26.78 -4.39
N VAL A 61 -18.65 25.49 -4.71
CA VAL A 61 -19.03 24.37 -3.83
C VAL A 61 -17.81 23.63 -3.30
N GLY A 62 -16.78 23.43 -4.13
CA GLY A 62 -15.65 22.55 -3.83
C GLY A 62 -15.87 21.16 -4.42
N TYR A 63 -15.67 20.11 -3.63
CA TYR A 63 -15.76 18.73 -4.09
C TYR A 63 -16.93 18.02 -3.41
N TYR A 64 -17.75 17.34 -4.19
CA TYR A 64 -18.70 16.38 -3.62
C TYR A 64 -17.93 15.18 -3.09
N VAL A 65 -18.07 14.90 -1.80
CA VAL A 65 -17.20 13.93 -1.09
C VAL A 65 -17.29 12.56 -1.74
N LYS A 66 -18.51 12.07 -2.01
CA LYS A 66 -18.74 10.76 -2.63
C LYS A 66 -18.15 10.64 -4.04
N ASP A 67 -18.30 11.69 -4.84
CA ASP A 67 -17.87 11.67 -6.24
C ASP A 67 -16.34 11.74 -6.33
N LEU A 68 -15.72 12.66 -5.57
CA LEU A 68 -14.27 12.77 -5.51
C LEU A 68 -13.65 11.47 -4.98
N ARG A 69 -14.25 10.87 -3.94
CA ARG A 69 -13.79 9.60 -3.39
C ARG A 69 -13.78 8.49 -4.45
N ARG A 70 -14.88 8.34 -5.20
CA ARG A 70 -14.98 7.36 -6.29
C ARG A 70 -13.95 7.63 -7.39
N GLN A 71 -13.76 8.89 -7.76
CA GLN A 71 -12.74 9.27 -8.76
C GLN A 71 -11.33 8.92 -8.28
N LEU A 72 -11.00 9.19 -7.01
CA LEU A 72 -9.70 8.83 -6.44
C LEU A 72 -9.50 7.31 -6.37
N GLN A 73 -10.53 6.54 -6.01
CA GLN A 73 -10.48 5.07 -6.05
C GLN A 73 -10.17 4.56 -7.47
N HIS A 74 -10.81 5.14 -8.47
CA HIS A 74 -10.57 4.82 -9.87
C HIS A 74 -9.15 5.15 -10.32
N ILE A 75 -8.67 6.36 -10.00
CA ILE A 75 -7.31 6.81 -10.31
C ILE A 75 -6.26 5.91 -9.66
N LEU A 76 -6.51 5.47 -8.43
CA LEU A 76 -5.62 4.56 -7.68
C LEU A 76 -5.78 3.09 -8.07
N GLY A 77 -6.75 2.75 -8.93
CA GLY A 77 -7.00 1.37 -9.39
C GLY A 77 -7.59 0.45 -8.31
N LEU A 78 -8.33 1.01 -7.35
CA LEU A 78 -8.89 0.26 -6.21
C LEU A 78 -10.29 -0.33 -6.49
N ASP A 79 -10.91 0.03 -7.61
CA ASP A 79 -12.31 -0.35 -7.94
C ASP A 79 -12.53 -1.86 -8.09
N CYS A 80 -11.51 -2.61 -8.54
CA CYS A 80 -11.64 -4.02 -8.87
C CYS A 80 -11.27 -4.97 -7.73
N GLY A 81 -10.80 -4.44 -6.59
CA GLY A 81 -10.28 -5.22 -5.47
C GLY A 81 -8.98 -5.94 -5.84
N LEU A 82 -7.86 -5.54 -5.24
CA LEU A 82 -6.56 -6.12 -5.56
C LEU A 82 -6.29 -7.34 -4.68
N THR A 83 -6.03 -8.49 -5.31
CA THR A 83 -5.68 -9.71 -4.57
C THR A 83 -4.19 -9.71 -4.24
N VAL A 84 -3.88 -9.93 -2.96
CA VAL A 84 -2.54 -9.89 -2.39
C VAL A 84 -2.12 -11.29 -1.93
N ALA A 85 -0.87 -11.64 -2.17
CA ALA A 85 -0.20 -12.79 -1.57
C ALA A 85 0.95 -12.34 -0.66
N ILE A 86 1.18 -13.07 0.42
CA ILE A 86 2.28 -12.80 1.36
C ILE A 86 3.28 -13.96 1.30
N MET A 87 4.54 -13.64 1.06
CA MET A 87 5.64 -14.59 1.11
C MET A 87 6.28 -14.56 2.50
N GLY A 88 6.28 -15.71 3.16
CA GLY A 88 6.73 -15.89 4.55
C GLY A 88 5.56 -15.84 5.52
N ALA A 89 5.27 -16.97 6.17
CA ALA A 89 4.30 -17.06 7.26
C ALA A 89 5.00 -16.98 8.62
N GLY A 90 5.94 -16.05 8.76
CA GLY A 90 6.54 -15.66 10.05
C GLY A 90 5.67 -14.66 10.81
N ASN A 91 6.18 -14.12 11.91
CA ASN A 91 5.45 -13.16 12.75
C ASN A 91 4.91 -11.97 11.94
N LEU A 92 5.76 -11.33 11.12
CA LEU A 92 5.36 -10.20 10.29
C LEU A 92 4.34 -10.59 9.23
N GLY A 93 4.57 -11.70 8.51
CA GLY A 93 3.67 -12.14 7.44
C GLY A 93 2.27 -12.51 7.97
N LEU A 94 2.20 -13.17 9.12
CA LEU A 94 0.92 -13.47 9.79
C LEU A 94 0.23 -12.18 10.28
N ALA A 95 0.97 -11.26 10.89
CA ALA A 95 0.41 -9.96 11.31
C ALA A 95 -0.16 -9.17 10.12
N LEU A 96 0.53 -9.17 8.98
CA LEU A 96 0.06 -8.53 7.75
C LEU A 96 -1.17 -9.24 7.16
N ALA A 97 -1.21 -10.58 7.20
CA ALA A 97 -2.36 -11.34 6.72
C ALA A 97 -3.63 -11.06 7.54
N ASP A 98 -3.44 -10.83 8.84
CA ASP A 98 -4.54 -10.61 9.77
C ASP A 98 -4.89 -9.12 9.97
N TYR A 99 -4.20 -8.21 9.26
CA TYR A 99 -4.43 -6.77 9.34
C TYR A 99 -5.73 -6.35 8.61
N PRO A 100 -6.75 -5.83 9.32
CA PRO A 100 -8.03 -5.48 8.71
C PRO A 100 -7.96 -4.30 7.74
N GLY A 101 -6.95 -3.42 7.89
CA GLY A 101 -6.82 -2.22 7.06
C GLY A 101 -6.63 -2.51 5.58
N PHE A 102 -6.00 -3.63 5.21
CA PHE A 102 -5.90 -4.01 3.79
C PHE A 102 -7.27 -4.18 3.15
N LYS A 103 -8.18 -4.90 3.81
CA LYS A 103 -9.53 -5.11 3.29
C LYS A 103 -10.33 -3.82 3.19
N GLN A 104 -10.15 -2.90 4.14
CA GLN A 104 -10.79 -1.58 4.15
C GLN A 104 -10.31 -0.73 2.96
N GLU A 105 -9.04 -0.85 2.59
CA GLU A 105 -8.40 -0.11 1.49
C GLU A 105 -8.52 -0.82 0.13
N GLY A 106 -9.36 -1.87 0.01
CA GLY A 106 -9.61 -2.57 -1.26
C GLY A 106 -8.60 -3.69 -1.60
N PHE A 107 -7.75 -4.10 -0.66
CA PHE A 107 -6.80 -5.19 -0.80
C PHE A 107 -7.29 -6.47 -0.11
N ARG A 108 -7.44 -7.56 -0.87
CA ARG A 108 -7.81 -8.87 -0.34
C ARG A 108 -6.58 -9.76 -0.22
N VAL A 109 -6.12 -10.04 0.99
CA VAL A 109 -5.10 -11.08 1.21
C VAL A 109 -5.73 -12.45 0.96
N ALA A 110 -5.29 -13.16 -0.08
CA ALA A 110 -5.87 -14.45 -0.47
C ALA A 110 -5.01 -15.66 -0.09
N ALA A 111 -3.70 -15.45 0.08
CA ALA A 111 -2.77 -16.55 0.29
C ALA A 111 -1.52 -16.10 1.07
N LEU A 112 -1.05 -16.95 1.97
CA LEU A 112 0.34 -16.94 2.43
C LEU A 112 1.11 -18.08 1.77
N PHE A 113 2.43 -17.92 1.66
CA PHE A 113 3.33 -18.96 1.19
C PHE A 113 4.50 -19.14 2.16
N ASP A 114 4.86 -20.39 2.41
CA ASP A 114 6.02 -20.75 3.24
C ASP A 114 6.66 -22.03 2.68
N ASN A 115 7.83 -22.42 3.20
CA ASN A 115 8.48 -23.69 2.88
C ASN A 115 8.59 -24.63 4.09
N LEU A 116 8.21 -24.17 5.29
CA LEU A 116 8.14 -24.99 6.49
C LEU A 116 6.91 -25.90 6.45
N LEU A 117 7.15 -27.21 6.44
CA LEU A 117 6.10 -28.24 6.35
C LEU A 117 5.07 -28.15 7.47
N GLU A 118 5.48 -27.72 8.66
CA GLU A 118 4.58 -27.52 9.82
C GLU A 118 3.57 -26.37 9.62
N LYS A 119 3.86 -25.42 8.73
CA LYS A 119 2.98 -24.28 8.42
C LYS A 119 2.14 -24.52 7.17
N VAL A 120 2.72 -25.18 6.17
CA VAL A 120 2.01 -25.48 4.91
C VAL A 120 0.76 -26.31 5.20
N GLY A 121 -0.37 -25.91 4.60
CA GLY A 121 -1.68 -26.53 4.81
C GLY A 121 -2.47 -25.98 6.01
N THR A 122 -1.84 -25.14 6.85
CA THR A 122 -2.52 -24.44 7.94
C THR A 122 -3.11 -23.10 7.48
N ARG A 123 -3.58 -22.27 8.42
CA ARG A 123 -4.24 -20.99 8.14
C ARG A 123 -3.78 -19.91 9.14
N SER A 124 -3.82 -18.65 8.72
CA SER A 124 -3.70 -17.49 9.63
C SER A 124 -4.90 -17.42 10.59
N ARG A 125 -4.86 -16.47 11.55
CA ARG A 125 -5.97 -16.28 12.50
C ARG A 125 -7.27 -15.90 11.79
N ASN A 126 -7.20 -15.08 10.74
CA ASN A 126 -8.35 -14.70 9.92
C ASN A 126 -8.69 -15.75 8.84
N GLY A 127 -8.11 -16.95 8.91
CA GLY A 127 -8.45 -18.08 8.05
C GLY A 127 -7.76 -18.08 6.67
N ILE A 128 -6.77 -17.22 6.44
CA ILE A 128 -6.06 -17.16 5.17
C ILE A 128 -5.16 -18.40 5.01
N PRO A 129 -5.30 -19.18 3.92
CA PRO A 129 -4.55 -20.43 3.74
C PRO A 129 -3.05 -20.19 3.52
N ILE A 130 -2.24 -21.09 4.09
CA ILE A 130 -0.78 -21.12 3.90
C ILE A 130 -0.44 -22.24 2.92
N TYR A 131 0.10 -21.87 1.76
CA TYR A 131 0.51 -22.79 0.70
C TYR A 131 2.01 -23.04 0.73
N ASP A 132 2.42 -24.15 0.12
CA ASP A 132 3.82 -24.35 -0.21
C ASP A 132 4.24 -23.37 -1.30
N ILE A 133 5.42 -22.74 -1.16
CA ILE A 133 5.96 -21.82 -2.16
C ILE A 133 6.11 -22.45 -3.56
N ARG A 134 6.21 -23.78 -3.66
CA ARG A 134 6.22 -24.52 -4.94
C ARG A 134 4.90 -24.37 -5.70
N GLU A 135 3.81 -24.08 -5.00
CA GLU A 135 2.48 -23.90 -5.59
C GLU A 135 2.21 -22.45 -6.04
N LEU A 136 3.15 -21.52 -5.82
CA LEU A 136 2.98 -20.09 -6.09
C LEU A 136 2.38 -19.82 -7.46
N LYS A 137 2.99 -20.34 -8.53
CA LYS A 137 2.50 -20.12 -9.90
C LYS A 137 1.06 -20.58 -10.13
N ARG A 138 0.66 -21.70 -9.50
CA ARG A 138 -0.70 -22.26 -9.61
C ARG A 138 -1.70 -21.39 -8.86
N VAL A 139 -1.37 -21.02 -7.62
CA VAL A 139 -2.24 -20.23 -6.75
C VAL A 139 -2.36 -18.78 -7.26
N THR A 140 -1.27 -18.18 -7.75
CA THR A 140 -1.27 -16.86 -8.40
C THR A 140 -2.32 -16.77 -9.50
N LYS A 141 -2.38 -17.77 -10.39
CA LYS A 141 -3.39 -17.81 -11.46
C LYS A 141 -4.80 -18.02 -10.92
N ARG A 142 -4.98 -18.95 -9.98
CA ARG A 142 -6.31 -19.30 -9.44
C ARG A 142 -6.95 -18.14 -8.69
N GLU A 143 -6.16 -17.44 -7.88
CA GLU A 143 -6.62 -16.34 -7.02
C GLU A 143 -6.54 -14.97 -7.70
N ASN A 144 -6.00 -14.90 -8.92
CA ASN A 144 -5.71 -13.66 -9.65
C ASN A 144 -4.87 -12.68 -8.79
N ILE A 145 -3.76 -13.17 -8.23
CA ILE A 145 -2.88 -12.38 -7.37
C ILE A 145 -2.20 -11.29 -8.20
N ALA A 146 -2.42 -10.03 -7.79
CA ALA A 146 -1.89 -8.84 -8.46
C ALA A 146 -0.64 -8.30 -7.75
N ILE A 147 -0.57 -8.44 -6.42
CA ILE A 147 0.51 -7.88 -5.59
C ILE A 147 1.10 -8.98 -4.69
N ALA A 148 2.43 -8.99 -4.56
CA ALA A 148 3.13 -9.81 -3.58
C ALA A 148 3.75 -8.94 -2.48
N ILE A 149 3.58 -9.38 -1.23
CA ILE A 149 4.31 -8.86 -0.07
C ILE A 149 5.44 -9.83 0.24
N ILE A 150 6.67 -9.33 0.39
CA ILE A 150 7.84 -10.13 0.75
C ILE A 150 8.16 -9.88 2.22
N ALA A 151 8.00 -10.90 3.06
CA ALA A 151 8.22 -10.85 4.51
C ALA A 151 9.09 -12.04 4.96
N VAL A 152 10.09 -12.40 4.16
CA VAL A 152 11.04 -13.50 4.44
C VAL A 152 12.40 -12.97 4.92
N PRO A 153 13.26 -13.80 5.53
CA PRO A 153 14.63 -13.39 5.84
C PRO A 153 15.43 -13.05 4.57
N ILE A 154 16.39 -12.12 4.71
CA ILE A 154 17.24 -11.62 3.61
C ILE A 154 17.89 -12.74 2.78
N ARG A 155 18.36 -13.82 3.44
CA ARG A 155 19.04 -14.96 2.79
C ARG A 155 18.18 -15.64 1.73
N SER A 156 16.86 -15.54 1.85
CA SER A 156 15.88 -16.16 0.94
C SER A 156 15.16 -15.14 0.05
N ALA A 157 15.29 -13.84 0.32
CA ALA A 157 14.44 -12.81 -0.25
C ALA A 157 14.55 -12.70 -1.79
N GLN A 158 15.76 -12.67 -2.34
CA GLN A 158 15.94 -12.58 -3.80
C GLN A 158 15.33 -13.80 -4.52
N THR A 159 15.59 -15.01 -4.04
CA THR A 159 15.04 -16.23 -4.63
C THR A 159 13.51 -16.26 -4.59
N VAL A 160 12.90 -15.72 -3.54
CA VAL A 160 11.44 -15.59 -3.45
C VAL A 160 10.92 -14.54 -4.43
N VAL A 161 11.59 -13.39 -4.55
CA VAL A 161 11.26 -12.36 -5.54
C VAL A 161 11.32 -12.92 -6.96
N ASP A 162 12.37 -13.67 -7.30
CA ASP A 162 12.51 -14.27 -8.63
C ASP A 162 11.34 -15.20 -8.94
N LYS A 163 10.90 -16.01 -7.96
CA LYS A 163 9.70 -16.88 -8.12
C LYS A 163 8.41 -16.08 -8.27
N VAL A 164 8.25 -14.99 -7.53
CA VAL A 164 7.11 -14.08 -7.63
C VAL A 164 7.04 -13.48 -9.03
N VAL A 165 8.15 -12.96 -9.55
CA VAL A 165 8.23 -12.41 -10.90
C VAL A 165 7.93 -13.49 -11.96
N LEU A 166 8.53 -14.67 -11.85
CA LEU A 166 8.26 -15.80 -12.75
C LEU A 166 6.81 -16.32 -12.69
N SER A 167 6.07 -16.00 -11.63
CA SER A 167 4.64 -16.31 -11.52
C SER A 167 3.74 -15.29 -12.25
N GLY A 168 4.32 -14.18 -12.74
CA GLY A 168 3.62 -13.12 -13.48
C GLY A 168 3.21 -11.91 -12.64
N ILE A 169 3.61 -11.85 -11.36
CA ILE A 169 3.29 -10.73 -10.47
C ILE A 169 4.24 -9.56 -10.77
N LYS A 170 3.68 -8.38 -11.03
CA LYS A 170 4.44 -7.18 -11.43
C LYS A 170 4.54 -6.09 -10.36
N ALA A 171 3.86 -6.26 -9.22
CA ALA A 171 3.89 -5.31 -8.12
C ALA A 171 4.33 -6.02 -6.83
N ILE A 172 5.38 -5.50 -6.20
CA ILE A 172 6.01 -6.10 -5.01
C ILE A 172 6.15 -5.06 -3.91
N LEU A 173 5.68 -5.38 -2.71
CA LEU A 173 5.95 -4.65 -1.48
C LEU A 173 6.94 -5.45 -0.63
N ASN A 174 8.16 -4.97 -0.49
CA ASN A 174 9.24 -5.69 0.17
C ASN A 174 9.49 -5.17 1.59
N PHE A 175 9.35 -6.03 2.59
CA PHE A 175 9.75 -5.80 3.98
C PHE A 175 11.08 -6.50 4.33
N SER A 176 11.63 -7.33 3.44
CA SER A 176 12.92 -7.95 3.66
C SER A 176 14.04 -6.93 3.51
N PRO A 177 15.03 -6.91 4.41
CA PRO A 177 16.12 -5.95 4.33
C PRO A 177 17.03 -6.24 3.12
N GLY A 178 17.75 -5.21 2.68
CA GLY A 178 18.73 -5.29 1.60
C GLY A 178 18.21 -4.85 0.23
N SER A 179 19.13 -4.77 -0.72
CA SER A 179 18.85 -4.34 -2.10
C SER A 179 18.48 -5.55 -2.97
N LEU A 180 17.18 -5.79 -3.13
CA LEU A 180 16.65 -6.80 -4.03
C LEU A 180 16.57 -6.25 -5.47
N ARG A 181 16.75 -7.14 -6.45
CA ARG A 181 16.67 -6.82 -7.87
C ARG A 181 15.39 -7.35 -8.48
N VAL A 182 14.80 -6.56 -9.37
CA VAL A 182 13.65 -6.93 -10.20
C VAL A 182 13.89 -6.44 -11.63
N PRO A 183 13.25 -7.07 -12.64
CA PRO A 183 13.23 -6.54 -14.01
C PRO A 183 12.58 -5.15 -14.10
N GLU A 184 12.85 -4.43 -15.19
CA GLU A 184 12.34 -3.07 -15.41
C GLU A 184 10.81 -2.99 -15.46
N ASP A 185 10.14 -4.06 -15.90
CA ASP A 185 8.67 -4.13 -15.99
C ASP A 185 7.99 -4.54 -14.68
N VAL A 186 8.74 -4.64 -13.59
CA VAL A 186 8.26 -4.99 -12.25
C VAL A 186 8.52 -3.83 -11.29
N LYS A 187 7.45 -3.32 -10.66
CA LYS A 187 7.55 -2.29 -9.63
C LYS A 187 7.77 -2.93 -8.27
N MET A 188 8.88 -2.58 -7.61
CA MET A 188 9.14 -2.94 -6.21
C MET A 188 9.15 -1.68 -5.34
N LYS A 189 8.46 -1.73 -4.20
CA LYS A 189 8.51 -0.72 -3.14
C LYS A 189 9.07 -1.35 -1.87
N ASN A 190 10.11 -0.75 -1.30
CA ASN A 190 10.75 -1.23 -0.07
C ASN A 190 10.15 -0.52 1.15
N VAL A 191 9.91 -1.28 2.22
CA VAL A 191 9.51 -0.78 3.53
C VAL A 191 10.56 -1.26 4.53
N ASP A 192 11.40 -0.34 4.96
CA ASP A 192 12.41 -0.60 5.98
C ASP A 192 12.04 0.12 7.28
N LEU A 193 11.51 -0.66 8.22
CA LEU A 193 11.09 -0.16 9.53
C LEU A 193 12.30 0.30 10.37
N THR A 194 13.47 -0.31 10.18
CA THR A 194 14.70 0.06 10.90
C THR A 194 15.18 1.42 10.44
N VAL A 195 15.27 1.64 9.12
CA VAL A 195 15.62 2.96 8.55
C VAL A 195 14.64 4.04 9.01
N SER A 196 13.35 3.69 9.10
CA SER A 196 12.32 4.62 9.61
C SER A 196 12.56 5.01 11.07
N LEU A 197 12.93 4.05 11.93
CA LEU A 197 13.27 4.31 13.34
C LEU A 197 14.59 5.07 13.50
N GLU A 198 15.60 4.76 12.70
CA GLU A 198 16.88 5.48 12.69
C GLU A 198 16.70 6.95 12.32
N SER A 199 15.83 7.25 11.35
CA SER A 199 15.47 8.62 11.00
C SER A 199 14.82 9.39 12.16
N LEU A 200 13.94 8.73 12.93
CA LEU A 200 13.34 9.33 14.14
C LEU A 200 14.39 9.53 15.24
N SER A 201 15.30 8.56 15.42
CA SER A 201 16.40 8.67 16.37
C SER A 201 17.33 9.84 16.04
N PHE A 202 17.62 10.06 14.76
CA PHE A 202 18.41 11.21 14.30
C PHE A 202 17.73 12.55 14.59
N TYR A 203 16.41 12.64 14.36
CA TYR A 203 15.63 13.83 14.69
C TYR A 203 15.72 14.17 16.18
N LEU A 204 15.53 13.18 17.06
CA LEU A 204 15.67 13.37 18.51
C LEU A 204 17.08 13.80 18.90
N ALA A 205 18.10 13.18 18.31
CA ALA A 205 19.49 13.51 18.58
C ALA A 205 19.88 14.94 18.16
N ARG A 206 19.20 15.53 17.16
CA ARG A 206 19.39 16.94 16.76
C ARG A 206 18.62 17.90 17.66
N ALA A 207 17.40 17.56 18.04
CA ALA A 207 16.60 18.36 18.98
C ALA A 207 17.33 18.53 20.33
N ASP A 208 17.99 17.48 20.82
CA ASP A 208 18.78 17.52 22.06
C ASP A 208 20.08 18.35 21.94
N ARG A 209 20.56 18.62 20.71
CA ARG A 209 21.81 19.37 20.46
C ARG A 209 21.60 20.88 20.28
N GLY A 210 20.35 21.37 20.35
CA GLY A 210 20.06 22.80 20.22
C GLY A 210 20.40 23.40 18.85
N GLU A 211 20.57 22.57 17.83
CA GLU A 211 20.74 23.03 16.45
C GLU A 211 19.35 23.21 15.82
N GLU A 212 18.71 24.35 16.09
CA GLU A 212 17.56 24.84 15.33
C GLU A 212 18.03 25.33 13.95
N GLU A 213 17.37 24.88 12.88
CA GLU A 213 17.58 25.36 11.49
C GLU A 213 17.16 26.83 11.31
#